data_AF-A0A5E4JTC4-F1
#
_entry.id   AF-A0A5E4JTC4-F1
#
_cell.length_a   1.000
_cell.length_b   1.000
_cell.length_c   1.000
_cell.angle_alpha   90.00
_cell.angle_beta   90.00
_cell.angle_gamma   90.00
#
_symmetry.space_group_name_H-M   'P 1'
#
loop_
_entity.id
_entity.type
_entity.pdbx_description
1 polymer ?
#
loop_
_entity_poly.entity_id
_entity_poly.type
_entity_poly.pdbx_seq_one_letter_code
_entity_poly.pdbx_strand_id
1 'polypeptide(L)'
;MVKAKAADKYSKPTWLKMSEEDLAKLIATLAEKYQPAQIGLILRDQYGVPTTKVYGKKLGQYLKEMGKKVDSDLKNVEKKVENMNEHLKKHITDKRSKHMLQKSVSRLKAMRTYSAKRK
;
A
#
# COMPACT_ATOMS: atom_id res chain seq x y z
N MET A 1 -20.96 15.49 -23.05
CA MET A 1 -20.28 14.18 -23.20
C MET A 1 -20.24 13.47 -21.86
N VAL A 2 -21.25 12.63 -21.59
CA VAL A 2 -21.34 11.83 -20.36
C VAL A 2 -20.31 10.71 -20.44
N LYS A 3 -19.29 10.73 -19.57
CA LYS A 3 -18.33 9.62 -19.48
C LYS A 3 -19.11 8.35 -19.14
N ALA A 4 -19.11 7.38 -20.06
CA ALA A 4 -19.71 6.07 -19.84
C ALA A 4 -19.12 5.44 -18.56
N LYS A 5 -19.99 5.09 -17.61
CA LYS A 5 -19.66 4.37 -16.39
C LYS A 5 -19.24 2.95 -16.83
N ALA A 6 -17.94 2.65 -16.74
CA ALA A 6 -17.42 1.34 -17.09
C ALA A 6 -18.17 0.26 -16.29
N ALA A 7 -18.65 -0.76 -17.01
CA ALA A 7 -19.42 -1.89 -16.49
C ALA A 7 -18.84 -2.49 -15.19
N ASP A 8 -19.72 -2.89 -14.28
CA ASP A 8 -19.50 -3.44 -12.94
C ASP A 8 -18.58 -4.68 -12.94
N LYS A 9 -17.26 -4.47 -13.01
CA LYS A 9 -16.25 -5.54 -12.82
C LYS A 9 -16.13 -6.02 -11.37
N TYR A 10 -16.88 -5.44 -10.44
CA TYR A 10 -16.74 -5.69 -8.99
C TYR A 10 -18.07 -6.05 -8.33
N SER A 11 -18.97 -6.72 -9.05
CA SER A 11 -20.16 -7.31 -8.43
C SER A 11 -19.75 -8.33 -7.36
N LYS A 12 -20.49 -8.38 -6.25
CA LYS A 12 -20.20 -9.28 -5.13
C LYS A 12 -20.26 -10.74 -5.61
N PRO A 13 -19.16 -11.51 -5.46
CA PRO A 13 -19.19 -12.92 -5.80
C PRO A 13 -20.26 -13.64 -4.96
N THR A 14 -20.95 -14.60 -5.55
CA THR A 14 -22.06 -15.34 -4.90
C THR A 14 -21.62 -16.12 -3.66
N TRP A 15 -20.35 -16.53 -3.59
CA TRP A 15 -19.77 -17.22 -2.43
C TRP A 15 -19.36 -16.27 -1.29
N LEU A 16 -19.30 -14.96 -1.53
CA LEU A 16 -18.86 -14.00 -0.53
C LEU A 16 -20.04 -13.60 0.38
N LYS A 17 -20.21 -14.34 1.48
CA LYS A 17 -21.27 -14.08 2.47
C LYS A 17 -20.94 -12.99 3.48
N MET A 18 -19.70 -12.49 3.54
CA MET A 18 -19.28 -11.47 4.50
C MET A 18 -20.03 -10.14 4.32
N SER A 19 -20.42 -9.52 5.44
CA SER A 19 -20.98 -8.17 5.48
C SER A 19 -19.87 -7.11 5.36
N GLU A 20 -20.23 -5.86 5.07
CA GLU A 20 -19.26 -4.76 5.06
C GLU A 20 -18.70 -4.47 6.47
N GLU A 21 -19.53 -4.64 7.51
CA GLU A 21 -19.14 -4.41 8.90
C GLU A 21 -18.09 -5.42 9.37
N ASP A 22 -18.26 -6.69 9.02
CA ASP A 22 -17.29 -7.75 9.36
C ASP A 22 -15.96 -7.51 8.66
N LEU A 23 -16.00 -7.04 7.40
CA LEU A 23 -14.80 -6.67 6.68
C LEU A 23 -14.07 -5.49 7.35
N ALA A 24 -14.80 -4.45 7.77
CA ALA A 24 -14.21 -3.29 8.43
C ALA A 24 -13.53 -3.67 9.75
N LYS A 25 -14.17 -4.53 10.57
CA LYS A 25 -13.58 -5.07 11.80
C LYS A 25 -12.33 -5.89 11.53
N LEU A 26 -12.36 -6.74 10.50
CA LEU A 26 -11.21 -7.54 10.10
C LEU A 26 -10.05 -6.68 9.58
N ILE A 27 -10.34 -5.64 8.79
CA ILE A 27 -9.32 -4.70 8.33
C ILE A 27 -8.70 -3.98 9.54
N ALA A 28 -9.50 -3.60 10.55
CA ALA A 28 -9.00 -2.91 11.73
C ALA A 28 -7.97 -3.75 12.51
N THR A 29 -8.26 -5.04 12.73
CA THR A 29 -7.37 -5.98 13.41
C THR A 29 -6.10 -6.25 12.59
N LEU A 30 -6.23 -6.47 11.28
CA LEU A 30 -5.08 -6.70 10.41
C LEU A 30 -4.19 -5.46 10.27
N ALA A 31 -4.79 -4.26 10.30
CA ALA A 31 -4.07 -3.00 10.20
C ALA A 31 -3.21 -2.65 11.42
N GLU A 32 -3.30 -3.41 12.52
CA GLU A 32 -2.37 -3.24 13.65
C GLU A 32 -1.00 -3.84 13.37
N LYS A 33 -0.96 -4.94 12.60
CA LYS A 33 0.26 -5.74 12.42
C LYS A 33 0.83 -5.69 11.01
N TYR A 34 -0.01 -5.47 10.00
CA TYR A 34 0.37 -5.65 8.60
C TYR A 34 0.31 -4.36 7.79
N GLN A 35 1.14 -4.29 6.75
CA GLN A 35 1.08 -3.21 5.76
C GLN A 35 -0.16 -3.36 4.87
N PRO A 36 -0.73 -2.25 4.34
CA PRO A 36 -1.93 -2.29 3.51
C PRO A 36 -1.85 -3.28 2.33
N ALA A 37 -0.68 -3.40 1.70
CA ALA A 37 -0.46 -4.37 0.62
C ALA A 37 -0.58 -5.82 1.10
N GLN A 38 -0.07 -6.13 2.29
CA GLN A 38 -0.15 -7.45 2.90
C GLN A 38 -1.58 -7.78 3.36
N ILE A 39 -2.31 -6.79 3.88
CA ILE A 39 -3.73 -6.95 4.25
C ILE A 39 -4.53 -7.39 3.01
N GLY A 40 -4.29 -6.77 1.86
CA GLY A 40 -4.95 -7.18 0.60
C GLY A 40 -4.67 -8.63 0.21
N LEU A 41 -3.44 -9.11 0.39
CA LEU A 41 -3.08 -10.50 0.13
C LEU A 41 -3.76 -11.46 1.11
N ILE A 42 -3.74 -11.13 2.40
CA ILE A 42 -4.40 -11.92 3.45
C ILE A 42 -5.90 -12.03 3.20
N LEU A 43 -6.56 -10.92 2.85
CA LEU A 43 -7.98 -10.90 2.52
C LEU A 43 -8.32 -11.83 1.35
N ARG A 44 -7.44 -11.90 0.35
CA ARG A 44 -7.62 -12.77 -0.81
C ARG A 44 -7.38 -14.23 -0.49
N ASP A 45 -6.27 -14.54 0.17
CA ASP A 45 -5.77 -15.90 0.32
C ASP A 45 -6.40 -16.63 1.51
N GLN A 46 -6.74 -15.93 2.60
CA GLN A 46 -7.36 -16.53 3.79
C GLN A 46 -8.89 -16.37 3.82
N TYR A 47 -9.40 -15.20 3.40
CA TYR A 47 -10.83 -14.88 3.54
C TYR A 47 -11.60 -14.95 2.22
N GLY A 48 -10.93 -15.24 1.10
CA GLY A 48 -11.57 -15.35 -0.22
C GLY A 48 -12.15 -14.03 -0.74
N VAL A 49 -11.70 -12.88 -0.21
CA VAL A 49 -12.11 -11.55 -0.65
C VAL A 49 -11.16 -11.07 -1.76
N PRO A 50 -11.56 -11.08 -3.03
CA PRO A 50 -10.66 -10.75 -4.14
C PRO A 50 -10.27 -9.27 -4.18
N THR A 51 -11.17 -8.37 -3.82
CA THR A 51 -10.89 -6.92 -3.78
C THR A 51 -11.86 -6.22 -2.83
N THR A 52 -11.38 -5.27 -2.02
CA THR A 52 -12.25 -4.50 -1.09
C THR A 52 -13.29 -3.65 -1.82
N LYS A 53 -13.03 -3.30 -3.09
CA LYS A 53 -13.95 -2.54 -3.96
C LYS A 53 -15.28 -3.23 -4.21
N VAL A 54 -15.38 -4.53 -3.90
CA VAL A 54 -16.65 -5.26 -3.92
C VAL A 54 -17.68 -4.60 -2.99
N TYR A 55 -17.22 -3.94 -1.93
CA TYR A 55 -18.05 -3.18 -0.98
C TYR A 55 -18.11 -1.67 -1.31
N GLY A 56 -17.69 -1.27 -2.52
CA GLY A 56 -17.73 0.12 -2.98
C GLY A 56 -16.57 1.01 -2.49
N LYS A 57 -15.84 0.62 -1.45
CA LYS A 57 -14.68 1.37 -0.91
C LYS A 57 -13.34 0.69 -1.18
N LYS A 58 -12.29 1.50 -1.34
CA LYS A 58 -10.90 1.02 -1.41
C LYS A 58 -10.36 0.77 -0.01
N LEU A 59 -9.44 -0.19 0.14
CA LEU A 59 -8.75 -0.45 1.41
C LEU A 59 -8.15 0.81 2.05
N GLY A 60 -7.57 1.70 1.25
CA GLY A 60 -7.04 2.98 1.73
C GLY A 60 -8.09 3.95 2.29
N GLN A 61 -9.36 3.84 1.86
CA GLN A 61 -10.45 4.63 2.44
C GLN A 61 -10.83 4.08 3.82
N TYR A 62 -10.98 2.76 3.97
CA TYR A 62 -11.20 2.13 5.28
C TYR A 62 -10.08 2.47 6.28
N LEU A 63 -8.82 2.40 5.86
CA LEU A 63 -7.68 2.76 6.70
C LEU A 63 -7.66 4.25 7.07
N LYS A 64 -8.12 5.13 6.17
CA LYS A 64 -8.22 6.57 6.43
C LYS A 64 -9.34 6.89 7.41
N GLU A 65 -10.50 6.23 7.29
CA GLU A 65 -11.62 6.35 8.25
C GLU A 65 -11.18 5.92 9.66
N MET A 66 -10.31 4.91 9.77
CA MET A 66 -9.74 4.46 11.05
C MET A 66 -8.55 5.30 11.55
N GLY A 67 -8.18 6.39 10.87
CA GLY A 67 -7.06 7.25 11.28
C GLY A 67 -5.66 6.66 11.09
N LYS A 68 -5.53 5.44 10.54
CA LYS A 68 -4.25 4.79 10.26
C LYS A 68 -3.66 5.34 8.95
N LYS A 69 -3.09 6.55 9.02
CA LYS A 69 -2.32 7.12 7.89
C LYS A 69 -0.96 6.42 7.78
N VAL A 70 -0.95 5.25 7.13
CA VAL A 70 0.28 4.52 6.86
C VAL A 70 0.77 4.89 5.47
N ASP A 71 1.67 5.86 5.39
CA ASP A 71 2.48 6.10 4.18
C ASP A 71 3.52 4.97 4.03
N SER A 72 3.02 3.75 3.78
CA SER A 72 3.80 2.51 3.71
C SER A 72 4.91 2.61 2.66
N ASP A 73 4.59 3.22 1.51
CA ASP A 73 5.52 3.33 0.40
C ASP A 73 6.73 4.21 0.73
N LEU A 74 6.50 5.34 1.41
CA LEU A 74 7.58 6.26 1.79
C LEU A 74 8.53 5.59 2.78
N LYS A 75 7.97 4.92 3.81
CA LYS A 75 8.75 4.16 4.79
C LYS A 75 9.55 3.03 4.14
N ASN A 76 8.97 2.33 3.17
CA ASN A 76 9.65 1.25 2.45
C ASN A 76 10.84 1.77 1.63
N VAL A 77 10.70 2.92 0.96
CA VAL A 77 11.81 3.55 0.23
C VAL A 77 12.88 4.07 1.18
N GLU A 78 12.49 4.66 2.30
CA GLU A 78 13.41 5.16 3.33
C GLU A 78 14.27 4.04 3.90
N LYS A 79 13.65 2.91 4.30
CA LYS A 79 14.36 1.71 4.75
C LYS A 79 15.31 1.16 3.70
N LYS A 80 14.91 1.17 2.43
CA LYS A 80 15.80 0.75 1.32
C LYS A 80 17.02 1.65 1.20
N VAL A 81 16.84 2.97 1.31
CA VAL A 81 17.94 3.94 1.25
C VAL A 81 18.90 3.74 2.43
N GLU A 82 18.37 3.52 3.64
CA GLU A 82 19.16 3.26 4.84
C GLU A 82 20.01 1.98 4.70
N ASN A 83 19.40 0.86 4.30
CA ASN A 83 20.13 -0.38 4.05
C ASN A 83 21.23 -0.23 2.99
N MET A 84 20.96 0.55 1.92
CA MET A 84 21.96 0.80 0.88
C MET A 84 23.11 1.70 1.37
N ASN A 85 22.83 2.65 2.25
CA ASN A 85 23.86 3.44 2.92
C ASN A 85 24.73 2.57 3.82
N GLU A 86 24.14 1.66 4.59
CA GLU A 86 24.89 0.70 5.42
C GLU A 86 25.79 -0.22 4.59
N HIS A 87 25.28 -0.72 3.45
CA HIS A 87 26.07 -1.51 2.51
C HIS A 87 27.28 -0.74 1.98
N LEU A 88 27.08 0.51 1.56
CA LEU A 88 28.15 1.35 1.00
C LEU A 88 29.19 1.79 2.04
N LYS A 89 28.81 1.89 3.33
CA LYS A 89 29.79 2.11 4.41
C LYS A 89 30.81 0.97 4.48
N LYS A 90 30.39 -0.27 4.23
CA LYS A 90 31.25 -1.45 4.21
C LYS A 90 31.97 -1.63 2.87
N HIS A 91 31.32 -1.27 1.77
CA HIS A 91 31.81 -1.47 0.40
C HIS A 91 31.85 -0.15 -0.39
N ILE A 92 32.83 0.70 -0.07
CA ILE A 92 32.96 2.06 -0.62
C ILE A 92 33.25 2.06 -2.14
N THR A 93 33.92 1.01 -2.64
CA THR A 93 34.31 0.87 -4.05
C THR A 93 33.18 0.41 -4.96
N ASP A 94 32.02 0.01 -4.41
CA ASP A 94 30.87 -0.45 -5.21
C ASP A 94 30.16 0.72 -5.91
N LYS A 95 30.67 1.05 -7.11
CA LYS A 95 30.14 2.11 -7.98
C LYS A 95 28.69 1.85 -8.40
N ARG A 96 28.29 0.58 -8.59
CA ARG A 96 26.94 0.20 -9.02
C ARG A 96 25.94 0.52 -7.92
N SER A 97 26.25 0.12 -6.69
CA SER A 97 25.41 0.41 -5.52
C SER A 97 25.32 1.89 -5.24
N LYS A 98 26.41 2.67 -5.41
CA LYS A 98 26.39 4.13 -5.31
C LYS A 98 25.42 4.78 -6.32
N HIS A 99 25.43 4.32 -7.56
CA HIS A 99 24.48 4.81 -8.57
C HIS A 99 23.02 4.44 -8.23
N MET A 100 22.79 3.23 -7.72
CA MET A 100 21.45 2.80 -7.31
C MET A 100 20.96 3.54 -6.06
N LEU A 101 21.86 3.92 -5.15
CA LEU A 101 21.54 4.78 -4.01
C LEU A 101 21.05 6.14 -4.50
N GLN A 102 21.76 6.77 -5.46
CA GLN A 102 21.33 8.05 -6.04
C GLN A 102 19.92 7.96 -6.64
N LYS A 103 19.60 6.90 -7.39
CA LYS A 103 18.24 6.68 -7.91
C LYS A 103 17.20 6.54 -6.80
N SER A 104 17.54 5.80 -5.74
CA SER A 104 16.64 5.58 -4.60
C SER A 104 16.40 6.87 -3.81
N VAL A 105 17.43 7.71 -3.62
CA VAL A 105 17.33 9.03 -3.00
C VAL A 105 16.48 9.98 -3.85
N SER A 106 16.69 10.03 -5.17
CA SER A 106 15.86 10.82 -6.09
C SER A 106 14.38 10.40 -6.03
N ARG A 107 14.12 9.09 -5.99
CA ARG A 107 12.76 8.54 -5.83
C ARG A 107 12.16 8.93 -4.48
N LEU A 108 12.92 8.85 -3.38
CA LEU A 108 12.47 9.27 -2.05
C LEU A 108 12.08 10.76 -2.04
N LYS A 109 12.91 11.62 -2.66
CA LYS A 109 12.64 13.05 -2.77
C LYS A 109 11.34 13.32 -3.53
N ALA A 110 11.14 12.67 -4.68
CA ALA A 110 9.92 12.79 -5.46
C ALA A 110 8.67 12.28 -4.71
N MET A 111 8.79 11.19 -3.94
CA MET A 111 7.69 10.68 -3.12
C MET A 111 7.34 11.63 -1.97
N ARG A 112 8.34 12.23 -1.31
CA ARG A 112 8.13 13.23 -0.26
C ARG A 112 7.40 14.46 -0.80
N THR A 113 7.81 15.01 -1.95
CA THR A 113 7.13 16.16 -2.56
C THR A 113 5.70 15.83 -2.96
N TYR A 114 5.46 14.66 -3.55
CA TYR A 114 4.13 14.20 -3.91
C TYR A 114 3.21 14.03 -2.68
N SER A 115 3.71 13.40 -1.62
CA SER A 115 2.96 13.18 -0.39
C SER A 115 2.65 14.50 0.34
N ALA A 116 3.56 15.48 0.30
CA ALA A 116 3.35 16.79 0.88
C ALA A 116 2.28 17.58 0.13
N LYS A 117 2.25 17.51 -1.21
CA LYS A 117 1.26 18.20 -2.05
C LYS A 117 -0.17 17.65 -1.90
N ARG A 118 -0.32 16.38 -1.54
CA ARG A 118 -1.63 15.72 -1.36
C ARG A 118 -2.15 15.71 0.09
N LYS A 119 -1.35 16.20 1.03
CA LYS A 119 -1.75 16.35 2.43
C LYS A 119 -2.56 17.64 2.55
#